data_AF-A0A954W7S2-F1
#
_entry.id   AF-A0A954W7S2-F1
#
_cell.length_a   1.000
_cell.length_b   1.000
_cell.length_c   1.000
_cell.angle_alpha   90.00
_cell.angle_beta   90.00
_cell.angle_gamma   90.00
#
_symmetry.space_group_name_H-M   'P 1'
#
loop_
_entity.id
_entity.type
_entity.pdbx_description
1 polymer ?
#
loop_
_entity_poly.entity_id
_entity_poly.type
_entity_poly.pdbx_seq_one_letter_code
_entity_poly.pdbx_strand_id
1 'polypeptide(L)'
;MMACRICLDSTSEESPYHSACLESLFGVGALPRLDFSLPSLMRLATDMAGKMSISGMQEKVSLKLSDDKTRLEVAPTGGRYILKPEPSRFAYVPQNEHLTMRMARLVGIEVSPCGLFELTDG
;
A
#
# COMPACT_ATOMS: atom_id res chain seq x y z
N MET A 1 13.20 -18.71 -1.33
CA MET A 1 13.45 -17.51 -0.51
C MET A 1 12.62 -16.40 -1.12
N MET A 2 11.66 -15.85 -0.38
CA MET A 2 10.80 -14.77 -0.87
C MET A 2 11.39 -13.42 -0.42
N ALA A 3 11.09 -12.34 -1.14
CA ALA A 3 11.48 -10.99 -0.72
C ALA A 3 10.35 -10.36 0.10
N CYS A 4 10.70 -9.64 1.16
CA CYS A 4 9.76 -8.85 1.92
C CYS A 4 9.19 -7.72 1.06
N ARG A 5 7.86 -7.65 0.93
CA ARG A 5 7.14 -6.65 0.13
C ARG A 5 7.22 -5.21 0.67
N ILE A 6 7.87 -4.99 1.82
CA ILE A 6 8.11 -3.66 2.38
C ILE A 6 9.58 -3.27 2.21
N CYS A 7 10.54 -4.08 2.69
CA CYS A 7 11.96 -3.72 2.67
C CYS A 7 12.76 -4.26 1.46
N LEU A 8 12.20 -5.22 0.72
CA LEU A 8 12.85 -5.98 -0.37
C LEU A 8 13.96 -6.95 0.05
N ASP A 9 14.27 -7.05 1.34
CA ASP A 9 15.23 -8.04 1.84
C ASP A 9 14.61 -9.44 1.85
N SER A 10 15.45 -10.47 1.79
CA SER A 10 15.04 -11.86 1.90
C SER A 10 14.31 -12.12 3.21
N THR A 11 13.17 -12.81 3.14
CA THR A 11 12.44 -13.33 4.30
C THR A 11 12.45 -14.85 4.31
N SER A 12 12.54 -15.41 5.51
CA SER A 12 12.33 -16.83 5.81
C SER A 12 10.96 -17.09 6.46
N GLU A 13 10.16 -16.05 6.68
CA GLU A 13 8.80 -16.17 7.19
C GLU A 13 7.89 -16.80 6.11
N GLU A 14 6.80 -17.46 6.52
CA GLU A 14 5.78 -17.98 5.59
C GLU A 14 5.05 -16.85 4.84
N SER A 15 5.06 -15.66 5.42
CA SER A 15 4.49 -14.43 4.87
C SER A 15 5.55 -13.66 4.07
N PRO A 16 5.20 -13.00 2.94
CA PRO A 16 6.12 -12.14 2.19
C PRO A 16 6.35 -10.79 2.89
N TYR A 17 6.26 -10.72 4.21
CA TYR A 17 6.45 -9.53 5.02
C TYR A 17 7.21 -9.93 6.29
N HIS A 18 8.15 -9.09 6.74
CA HIS A 18 8.69 -9.23 8.10
C HIS A 18 7.71 -8.62 9.10
N SER A 19 7.52 -9.26 10.25
CA SER A 19 6.71 -8.71 11.35
C SER A 19 7.16 -7.28 11.73
N ALA A 20 8.47 -7.04 11.87
CA ALA A 20 9.01 -5.71 12.18
C ALA A 20 8.73 -4.65 11.09
N CYS A 21 8.68 -5.05 9.81
CA CYS A 21 8.32 -4.14 8.73
C CYS A 21 6.84 -3.76 8.79
N LEU A 22 5.97 -4.70 9.16
CA LEU A 22 4.55 -4.45 9.36
C LEU A 22 4.32 -3.54 10.58
N GLU A 23 5.04 -3.76 11.68
CA GLU A 23 4.97 -2.85 12.84
C GLU A 23 5.39 -1.44 12.47
N SER A 24 6.47 -1.28 11.70
CA SER A 24 6.92 0.03 11.25
C SER A 24 5.92 0.73 10.32
N LEU A 25 5.20 -0.01 9.48
CA LEU A 25 4.29 0.58 8.49
C LEU A 25 2.88 0.78 9.04
N PHE A 26 2.32 -0.23 9.73
CA PHE A 26 0.94 -0.27 10.19
C PHE A 26 0.77 -0.14 11.71
N GLY A 27 1.84 -0.25 12.49
CA GLY A 27 1.80 -0.30 13.95
C GLY A 27 1.32 -1.65 14.51
N VAL A 28 1.33 -2.70 13.67
CA VAL A 28 0.97 -4.08 14.02
C VAL A 28 1.87 -5.08 13.29
N GLY A 29 2.28 -6.16 13.95
CA GLY A 29 3.17 -7.19 13.37
C GLY A 29 2.51 -8.19 12.42
N ALA A 30 1.18 -8.09 12.24
CA ALA A 30 0.42 -8.90 11.30
C ALA A 30 -0.15 -8.01 10.20
N LEU A 31 -0.20 -8.52 8.96
CA LEU A 31 -0.74 -7.78 7.82
C LEU A 31 -2.24 -7.53 8.06
N PRO A 32 -2.69 -6.25 8.15
CA PRO A 32 -4.12 -5.96 8.24
C PRO A 32 -4.82 -6.45 6.98
N ARG A 33 -6.05 -6.97 7.08
CA ARG A 33 -6.82 -7.41 5.91
C ARG A 33 -7.25 -6.23 5.04
N LEU A 34 -7.33 -6.46 3.74
CA LEU A 34 -7.87 -5.52 2.77
C LEU A 34 -8.79 -6.30 1.82
N ASP A 35 -10.10 -6.24 2.07
CA ASP A 35 -11.10 -7.04 1.36
C ASP A 35 -11.58 -6.33 0.09
N PHE A 36 -10.66 -5.99 -0.81
CA PHE A 36 -10.99 -5.35 -2.08
C PHE A 36 -10.33 -6.04 -3.28
N SER A 37 -11.11 -6.16 -4.34
CA SER A 37 -10.61 -6.49 -5.68
C SER A 37 -10.16 -5.23 -6.43
N LEU A 38 -9.27 -5.38 -7.41
CA LEU A 38 -8.80 -4.26 -8.23
C LEU A 38 -9.96 -3.50 -8.90
N PRO A 39 -10.96 -4.14 -9.55
CA PRO A 39 -12.09 -3.42 -10.14
C PRO A 39 -12.88 -2.62 -9.11
N SER A 40 -13.00 -3.12 -7.88
CA SER A 40 -13.72 -2.44 -6.80
C SER A 40 -12.96 -1.23 -6.29
N LEU A 41 -11.63 -1.33 -6.14
CA LEU A 41 -10.77 -0.20 -5.81
C LEU A 41 -10.77 0.87 -6.90
N MET A 42 -10.74 0.48 -8.17
CA MET A 42 -10.76 1.44 -9.28
C MET A 42 -12.07 2.25 -9.31
N ARG A 43 -13.22 1.61 -9.03
CA ARG A 43 -14.49 2.34 -8.86
C ARG A 43 -14.43 3.31 -7.69
N LEU A 44 -13.96 2.86 -6.53
CA LEU A 44 -13.81 3.71 -5.35
C LEU A 44 -12.88 4.89 -5.60
N ALA A 45 -11.74 4.66 -6.24
CA ALA A 45 -10.78 5.71 -6.57
C ALA A 45 -11.38 6.75 -7.53
N THR A 46 -12.17 6.30 -8.51
CA THR A 46 -12.92 7.19 -9.42
C THR A 46 -13.96 8.00 -8.66
N ASP A 47 -14.75 7.36 -7.77
CA ASP A 47 -15.78 8.02 -6.97
C ASP A 47 -15.21 9.03 -5.95
N MET A 48 -13.95 8.82 -5.55
CA MET A 48 -13.19 9.70 -4.66
C MET A 48 -12.42 10.80 -5.40
N ALA A 49 -12.30 10.72 -6.72
CA ALA A 49 -11.65 11.74 -7.53
C ALA A 49 -12.36 13.09 -7.34
N GLY A 50 -11.62 14.10 -6.87
CA GLY A 50 -12.15 15.44 -6.56
C GLY A 50 -12.77 15.62 -5.17
N LYS A 51 -12.97 14.54 -4.38
CA LYS A 51 -13.45 14.62 -2.98
C LYS A 51 -12.32 14.64 -1.96
N MET A 52 -11.11 14.33 -2.39
CA MET A 52 -9.90 14.32 -1.58
C MET A 52 -8.98 15.50 -1.92
N SER A 53 -8.35 16.09 -0.92
CA SER A 53 -7.33 17.16 -1.08
C SER A 53 -6.00 16.65 -1.65
N ILE A 54 -5.98 15.55 -2.40
CA ILE A 54 -4.75 14.89 -2.86
C ILE A 54 -4.63 15.01 -4.38
N SER A 55 -3.82 15.95 -4.86
CA SER A 55 -3.54 16.17 -6.28
C SER A 55 -2.83 14.99 -6.96
N GLY A 56 -3.08 14.76 -8.24
CA GLY A 56 -2.34 13.80 -9.09
C GLY A 56 -3.23 13.11 -10.13
N MET A 57 -2.62 12.62 -11.22
CA MET A 57 -3.33 11.95 -12.32
C MET A 57 -3.69 10.48 -11.99
N GLN A 58 -2.91 9.82 -11.14
CA GLN A 58 -3.11 8.42 -10.77
C GLN A 58 -4.23 8.27 -9.74
N GLU A 59 -5.06 7.25 -9.95
CA GLU A 59 -6.08 6.78 -9.03
C GLU A 59 -5.49 6.46 -7.66
N LYS A 60 -6.18 6.88 -6.60
CA LYS A 60 -5.75 6.64 -5.23
C LYS A 60 -6.95 6.48 -4.31
N VAL A 61 -6.81 5.62 -3.32
CA VAL A 61 -7.80 5.40 -2.28
C VAL A 61 -7.15 5.71 -0.94
N SER A 62 -7.78 6.56 -0.15
CA SER A 62 -7.31 6.80 1.21
C SER A 62 -7.93 5.81 2.17
N LEU A 63 -7.07 5.26 3.03
CA LEU A 63 -7.41 4.21 3.95
C LEU A 63 -7.04 4.60 5.38
N LYS A 64 -7.75 4.03 6.34
CA LYS A 64 -7.38 4.02 7.76
C LYS A 64 -7.35 2.59 8.26
N LEU A 65 -6.61 2.36 9.33
CA LEU A 65 -6.70 1.11 10.07
C LEU A 65 -7.98 1.12 10.90
N SER A 66 -8.70 -0.01 10.96
CA SER A 66 -9.84 -0.19 11.87
C SER A 66 -9.42 -0.02 13.33
N ASP A 67 -10.40 0.24 14.21
CA ASP A 67 -10.16 0.43 15.64
C ASP A 67 -9.58 -0.83 16.29
N ASP A 68 -9.98 -2.02 15.83
CA ASP A 68 -9.44 -3.32 16.24
C ASP A 68 -8.06 -3.64 15.62
N LYS A 69 -7.55 -2.76 14.75
CA LYS A 69 -6.28 -2.87 14.04
C LYS A 69 -6.13 -4.05 13.09
N THR A 70 -7.23 -4.72 12.73
CA THR A 70 -7.19 -5.96 11.93
C THR A 70 -7.42 -5.76 10.44
N ARG A 71 -7.94 -4.60 10.02
CA ARG A 71 -8.29 -4.32 8.61
C ARG A 71 -7.99 -2.88 8.20
N LEU A 72 -7.82 -2.68 6.90
CA LEU A 72 -7.80 -1.38 6.25
C LEU A 72 -9.18 -1.05 5.70
N GLU A 73 -9.68 0.15 6.02
CA GLU A 73 -10.99 0.64 5.65
C GLU A 73 -10.87 1.93 4.83
N VAL A 74 -11.77 2.14 3.86
CA VAL A 74 -11.83 3.37 3.08
C VAL A 74 -12.14 4.57 3.99
N ALA A 75 -11.33 5.61 3.90
CA ALA A 75 -11.41 6.79 4.72
C ALA A 75 -11.37 8.06 3.86
N PRO A 76 -12.53 8.62 3.45
CA PRO A 76 -12.57 9.87 2.70
C PRO A 76 -12.00 11.06 3.48
N THR A 77 -12.04 11.00 4.81
CA THR A 77 -11.42 11.98 5.73
C THR A 77 -10.66 11.23 6.82
N GLY A 78 -9.57 11.82 7.31
CA GLY A 78 -8.76 11.24 8.39
C GLY A 78 -8.01 9.95 8.02
N GLY A 79 -7.85 9.65 6.73
CA GLY A 79 -7.04 8.52 6.28
C GLY A 79 -5.56 8.70 6.63
N ARG A 80 -4.89 7.57 6.91
CA ARG A 80 -3.45 7.51 7.24
C ARG A 80 -2.61 6.82 6.19
N TYR A 81 -3.25 6.07 5.29
CA TYR A 81 -2.59 5.37 4.21
C TYR A 81 -3.18 5.80 2.88
N ILE A 82 -2.35 5.72 1.84
CA ILE A 82 -2.75 5.93 0.46
C ILE A 82 -2.45 4.63 -0.28
N LEU A 83 -3.50 3.97 -0.77
CA LEU A 83 -3.38 2.84 -1.66
C LEU A 83 -3.44 3.34 -3.10
N LYS A 84 -2.43 2.96 -3.88
CA LYS A 84 -2.34 3.24 -5.31
C LYS A 84 -2.54 1.93 -6.06
N PRO A 85 -3.75 1.64 -6.57
CA PRO A 85 -3.99 0.44 -7.35
C PRO A 85 -3.16 0.43 -8.64
N GLU A 86 -2.95 -0.75 -9.22
CA GLU A 86 -2.34 -0.87 -10.53
C GLU A 86 -3.27 -0.28 -11.60
N PRO A 87 -2.79 0.70 -12.40
CA PRO A 87 -3.60 1.28 -13.46
C PRO A 87 -3.70 0.33 -14.65
N SER A 88 -4.88 0.25 -15.27
CA SER A 88 -5.16 -0.67 -16.39
C SER A 88 -4.28 -0.47 -17.62
N ARG A 89 -3.72 0.74 -17.81
CA ARG A 89 -2.90 1.08 -18.97
C ARG A 89 -1.42 0.77 -18.81
N PHE A 90 -0.93 0.62 -17.57
CA PHE A 90 0.49 0.50 -17.29
C PHE A 90 0.71 -0.55 -16.20
N ALA A 91 1.15 -1.73 -16.63
CA ALA A 91 1.53 -2.80 -15.73
C ALA A 91 2.73 -2.41 -14.87
N TYR A 92 2.79 -2.97 -13.67
CA TYR A 92 3.87 -2.88 -12.71
C TYR A 92 4.16 -1.47 -12.15
N VAL A 93 3.24 -0.52 -12.29
CA VAL A 93 3.43 0.84 -11.74
C VAL A 93 3.64 0.83 -10.23
N PRO A 94 2.87 0.09 -9.41
CA PRO A 94 3.12 0.01 -7.97
C PRO A 94 4.52 -0.51 -7.62
N GLN A 95 5.00 -1.53 -8.34
CA GLN A 95 6.31 -2.14 -8.16
C GLN A 95 7.43 -1.19 -8.55
N ASN A 96 7.26 -0.45 -9.66
CA ASN A 96 8.21 0.57 -10.08
C ASN A 96 8.30 1.73 -9.07
N GLU A 97 7.16 2.20 -8.56
CA GLU A 97 7.13 3.22 -7.52
C GLU A 97 7.81 2.71 -6.24
N HIS A 98 7.51 1.49 -5.81
CA HIS A 98 8.13 0.87 -4.63
C HIS A 98 9.66 0.76 -4.81
N LEU A 99 10.14 0.24 -5.93
CA LEU A 99 11.58 0.14 -6.23
C LEU A 99 12.24 1.52 -6.17
N THR A 100 11.62 2.54 -6.76
CA THR A 100 12.13 3.92 -6.77
C THR A 100 12.23 4.48 -5.35
N MET A 101 11.21 4.27 -4.52
CA MET A 101 11.21 4.68 -3.11
C MET A 101 12.31 3.97 -2.32
N ARG A 102 12.55 2.68 -2.58
CA ARG A 102 13.64 1.92 -1.95
C ARG A 102 15.02 2.43 -2.37
N MET A 103 15.23 2.69 -3.66
CA MET A 103 16.48 3.27 -4.16
C MET A 103 16.74 4.65 -3.56
N ALA A 104 15.71 5.52 -3.51
CA ALA A 104 15.81 6.84 -2.89
C ALA A 104 16.23 6.75 -1.41
N ARG A 105 15.63 5.84 -0.64
CA ARG A 105 16.02 5.61 0.76
C ARG A 105 17.48 5.15 0.90
N LEU A 106 17.95 4.27 0.01
CA LEU A 106 19.32 3.75 0.05
C LEU A 106 20.37 4.84 -0.17
N VAL A 107 20.05 5.88 -0.95
CA VAL A 107 20.93 7.03 -1.17
C VAL A 107 20.71 8.17 -0.17
N GLY A 108 19.94 7.93 0.90
CA GLY A 108 19.74 8.88 1.99
C GLY A 108 18.64 9.92 1.76
N ILE A 109 17.80 9.75 0.73
CA ILE A 109 16.63 10.62 0.52
C ILE A 109 15.52 10.20 1.49
N GLU A 110 14.96 11.17 2.20
CA GLU A 110 13.80 10.95 3.06
C GLU A 110 12.58 10.61 2.20
N VAL A 111 11.97 9.45 2.48
CA VAL A 111 10.80 8.94 1.79
C VAL A 111 9.80 8.40 2.80
N SER A 112 8.51 8.52 2.49
CA SER A 112 7.44 7.93 3.29
C SER A 112 7.60 6.40 3.37
N PRO A 113 7.29 5.78 4.52
CA PRO A 113 7.16 4.33 4.62
C PRO A 113 6.16 3.81 3.58
N CYS A 114 6.53 2.78 2.84
CA CYS A 114 5.70 2.18 1.81
C CYS A 114 6.01 0.70 1.64
N GLY A 115 5.04 -0.03 1.08
CA GLY A 115 5.19 -1.44 0.71
C GLY A 115 4.15 -1.83 -0.33
N LEU A 116 4.35 -2.99 -0.93
CA LEU A 116 3.37 -3.61 -1.82
C LEU A 116 2.34 -4.37 -1.00
N PHE A 117 1.11 -4.36 -1.48
CA PHE A 117 -0.04 -5.02 -0.86
C PHE A 117 -0.75 -5.84 -1.95
N GLU A 118 -1.07 -7.10 -1.67
CA GLU A 118 -1.77 -7.97 -2.63
C GLU A 118 -3.27 -7.86 -2.44
N LEU A 119 -4.00 -7.74 -3.54
CA LEU A 119 -5.45 -7.62 -3.53
C LEU A 119 -6.08 -9.01 -3.50
N THR A 120 -7.38 -9.07 -3.22
CA THR A 120 -8.09 -10.36 -3.10
C THR A 120 -8.13 -11.15 -4.42
N ASP A 121 -7.91 -10.49 -5.55
CA ASP A 121 -7.92 -11.03 -6.90
C ASP A 121 -6.52 -11.23 -7.51
N GLY A 122 -5.46 -11.08 -6.70
CA GLY A 122 -4.06 -11.21 -7.11
C GLY A 122 -3.41 -9.88 -7.45
#